data_AF-A0A7W1DVV4-F1
#
_entry.id   AF-A0A7W1DVV4-F1
#
_cell.length_a   1.000
_cell.length_b   1.000
_cell.length_c   1.000
_cell.angle_alpha   90.00
_cell.angle_beta   90.00
_cell.angle_gamma   90.00
#
_symmetry.space_group_name_H-M   'P 1'
#
loop_
_entity.id
_entity.type
_entity.pdbx_description
1 polymer ?
#
loop_
_entity_poly.entity_id
_entity_poly.type
_entity_poly.pdbx_seq_one_letter_code
_entity_poly.pdbx_strand_id
1 'polypeptide(L)'
;MRVIAGEAKGFHLKGPPSAGTRPMADKIKGALFSMLDSLGVAPERVLDLYAGTGSIGIEALSRGANWAEFVEQNTAAAAVVRANLNHTKFADRARVHQRTVQGFLDNAEQRPGEPFDLVILDPPYADPMIVPTLHQVSRSPLVQSATVVVIGHSPRVNVPDKAGRLLRLRERCHGDSCFSIYDVIETTLPVRIADRHGAERRVAADREVSGDPPA
;
A
#
# COMPACT_ATOMS: atom_id res chain seq x y z
N MET A 1 -6.94 -18.82 -14.46
CA MET A 1 -7.35 -17.72 -13.57
C MET A 1 -8.83 -17.50 -13.74
N ARG A 2 -9.53 -17.33 -12.62
CA ARG A 2 -10.94 -16.94 -12.61
C ARG A 2 -11.21 -15.99 -11.44
N VAL A 3 -12.38 -15.38 -11.45
CA VAL A 3 -12.94 -14.70 -10.28
C VAL A 3 -13.45 -15.76 -9.29
N ILE A 4 -13.08 -15.66 -8.02
CA ILE A 4 -13.29 -16.70 -7.01
C ILE A 4 -14.62 -16.51 -6.27
N ALA A 5 -14.98 -15.27 -5.94
CA ALA A 5 -16.20 -14.94 -5.20
C ALA A 5 -16.83 -13.62 -5.66
N GLY A 6 -18.03 -13.33 -5.14
CA GLY A 6 -18.75 -12.09 -5.42
C GLY A 6 -19.55 -12.10 -6.72
N GLU A 7 -19.88 -10.90 -7.21
CA GLU A 7 -20.78 -10.64 -8.34
C GLU A 7 -20.34 -11.34 -9.64
N ALA A 8 -19.04 -11.33 -9.95
CA ALA A 8 -18.48 -11.93 -11.15
C ALA A 8 -17.91 -13.34 -10.92
N LYS A 9 -18.29 -14.02 -9.83
CA LYS A 9 -17.77 -15.35 -9.48
C LYS A 9 -17.85 -16.33 -10.67
N GLY A 10 -16.74 -17.02 -10.93
CA GLY A 10 -16.65 -18.03 -11.99
C GLY A 10 -16.28 -17.49 -13.37
N PHE A 11 -16.25 -16.16 -13.57
CA PHE A 11 -15.78 -15.57 -14.82
C PHE A 11 -14.31 -15.92 -15.07
N HIS A 12 -14.00 -16.38 -16.27
CA HIS A 12 -12.64 -16.69 -16.68
C HIS A 12 -11.95 -15.42 -17.15
N LEU A 13 -10.77 -15.13 -16.59
CA LEU A 13 -10.01 -13.95 -16.97
C LEU A 13 -8.98 -14.31 -18.04
N LYS A 14 -8.80 -13.41 -19.01
CA LYS A 14 -7.70 -13.50 -19.98
C LYS A 14 -6.37 -13.47 -19.23
N GLY A 15 -5.46 -14.35 -19.65
CA GLY A 15 -4.12 -14.48 -19.08
C GLY A 15 -3.15 -13.37 -19.51
N PRO A 16 -1.95 -13.33 -18.91
CA PRO A 16 -0.94 -12.36 -19.30
C PRO A 16 -0.50 -12.56 -20.77
N PRO A 17 -0.11 -11.49 -21.47
CA PRO A 17 0.27 -11.56 -22.88
C PRO A 17 1.58 -12.31 -23.13
N SER A 18 2.43 -12.49 -22.10
CA SER A 18 3.67 -13.25 -22.17
C SER A 18 3.67 -14.41 -21.17
N ALA A 19 4.23 -15.55 -21.56
CA ALA A 19 4.28 -16.77 -20.74
C ALA A 19 5.20 -16.67 -19.51
N GLY A 20 6.03 -15.62 -19.42
CA GLY A 20 6.99 -15.42 -18.34
C GLY A 20 6.40 -14.82 -17.06
N THR A 21 5.21 -14.22 -17.12
CA THR A 21 4.56 -13.64 -15.94
C THR A 21 3.65 -14.67 -15.29
N ARG A 22 4.01 -15.13 -14.08
CA ARG A 22 3.16 -16.02 -13.30
C ARG A 22 2.19 -15.19 -12.46
N PRO A 23 0.89 -15.17 -12.77
CA PRO A 23 -0.06 -14.45 -11.94
C PRO A 23 -0.18 -15.12 -10.56
N MET A 24 -0.58 -14.35 -9.54
CA MET A 24 -0.97 -14.90 -8.25
C MET A 24 -1.99 -16.03 -8.45
N ALA A 25 -1.64 -17.23 -7.97
CA ALA A 25 -2.48 -18.41 -8.16
C ALA A 25 -3.83 -18.25 -7.44
N ASP A 26 -4.90 -18.79 -8.02
CA ASP A 26 -6.26 -18.68 -7.47
C ASP A 26 -6.33 -19.11 -5.98
N LYS A 27 -5.53 -20.10 -5.57
CA LYS A 27 -5.43 -20.54 -4.16
C LYS A 27 -4.85 -19.46 -3.24
N ILE A 28 -3.79 -18.78 -3.67
CA ILE A 28 -3.18 -17.68 -2.89
C ILE A 28 -4.11 -16.46 -2.89
N LYS A 29 -4.69 -16.11 -4.04
CA LYS A 29 -5.68 -15.03 -4.13
C LYS A 29 -6.87 -15.28 -3.21
N GLY A 30 -7.41 -16.50 -3.19
CA GLY A 30 -8.49 -16.90 -2.28
C GLY A 30 -8.09 -16.80 -0.80
N ALA A 31 -6.86 -17.20 -0.45
CA ALA A 31 -6.33 -17.08 0.90
C ALA A 31 -6.13 -15.61 1.33
N LEU A 32 -5.67 -14.75 0.41
CA LEU A 32 -5.54 -13.32 0.63
C LEU A 32 -6.90 -12.71 0.99
N PHE A 33 -7.92 -12.88 0.15
CA PHE A 33 -9.23 -12.29 0.44
C PHE A 33 -9.89 -12.91 1.67
N SER A 34 -9.72 -14.21 1.93
CA SER A 34 -10.21 -14.80 3.19
C SER A 34 -9.55 -14.18 4.43
N MET A 35 -8.26 -13.81 4.32
CA MET A 35 -7.56 -13.11 5.39
C MET A 35 -8.07 -11.68 5.55
N LEU A 36 -8.28 -10.94 4.46
CA LEU A 36 -8.88 -9.61 4.48
C LEU A 36 -10.27 -9.63 5.12
N ASP A 37 -11.12 -10.58 4.73
CA ASP A 37 -12.44 -10.80 5.33
C ASP A 37 -12.33 -11.05 6.85
N SER A 38 -11.38 -11.89 7.28
CA SER A 38 -11.16 -12.19 8.71
C SER A 38 -10.64 -11.00 9.54
N LEU A 39 -10.02 -10.03 8.88
CA LEU A 39 -9.57 -8.77 9.48
C LEU A 39 -10.68 -7.71 9.45
N GLY A 40 -11.85 -8.01 8.89
CA GLY A 40 -12.95 -7.06 8.73
C GLY A 40 -12.72 -6.02 7.64
N VAL A 41 -11.82 -6.28 6.70
CA VAL A 41 -11.47 -5.34 5.62
C VAL A 41 -12.49 -5.45 4.50
N ALA A 42 -13.34 -4.44 4.36
CA ALA A 42 -14.31 -4.29 3.27
C ALA A 42 -13.97 -3.01 2.49
N PRO A 43 -13.05 -3.07 1.52
CA PRO A 43 -12.53 -1.87 0.88
C PRO A 43 -13.53 -1.30 -0.14
N GLU A 44 -13.75 0.00 -0.11
CA GLU A 44 -14.60 0.70 -1.08
C GLU A 44 -13.79 1.16 -2.30
N ARG A 45 -12.55 1.62 -2.06
CA ARG A 45 -11.60 2.09 -3.06
C ARG A 45 -10.35 1.22 -3.04
N VAL A 46 -10.04 0.63 -4.19
CA VAL A 46 -8.90 -0.29 -4.35
C VAL A 46 -7.88 0.30 -5.34
N LEU A 47 -6.60 0.19 -5.02
CA LEU A 47 -5.50 0.50 -5.94
C LEU A 47 -4.65 -0.74 -6.17
N ASP A 48 -4.60 -1.23 -7.40
CA ASP A 48 -3.74 -2.33 -7.83
C ASP A 48 -2.53 -1.75 -8.57
N LEU A 49 -1.39 -1.62 -7.88
CA LEU A 49 -0.19 -0.97 -8.40
C LEU A 49 0.55 -1.82 -9.44
N TYR A 50 0.37 -3.14 -9.43
CA TYR A 50 1.02 -4.06 -10.37
C TYR A 50 -0.05 -4.94 -11.01
N ALA A 51 -0.94 -4.31 -11.76
CA ALA A 51 -2.21 -4.94 -12.12
C ALA A 51 -2.04 -6.21 -12.95
N GLY A 52 -1.07 -6.27 -13.87
CA GLY A 52 -0.85 -7.43 -14.74
C GLY A 52 -2.09 -7.75 -15.58
N THR A 53 -2.88 -8.74 -15.14
CA THR A 53 -4.17 -9.09 -15.78
C THR A 53 -5.40 -8.46 -15.12
N GLY A 54 -5.21 -7.75 -14.02
CA GLY A 54 -6.24 -7.16 -13.17
C GLY A 54 -6.89 -8.15 -12.21
N SER A 55 -6.35 -9.38 -12.10
CA SER A 55 -6.99 -10.49 -11.39
C SER A 55 -7.31 -10.20 -9.92
N ILE A 56 -6.47 -9.44 -9.22
CA ILE A 56 -6.66 -9.13 -7.79
C ILE A 56 -7.61 -7.95 -7.63
N GLY A 57 -7.39 -6.82 -8.32
CA GLY A 57 -8.34 -5.70 -8.27
C GLY A 57 -9.76 -6.05 -8.75
N ILE A 58 -9.90 -6.90 -9.78
CA ILE A 58 -11.22 -7.40 -10.24
C ILE A 58 -11.89 -8.30 -9.18
N GLU A 59 -11.10 -9.10 -8.45
CA GLU A 59 -11.64 -9.90 -7.34
C GLU A 59 -12.19 -8.99 -6.23
N ALA A 60 -11.52 -7.88 -5.94
CA ALA A 60 -12.01 -6.89 -4.97
C ALA A 60 -13.31 -6.22 -5.43
N LEU A 61 -13.39 -5.79 -6.70
CA LEU A 61 -14.62 -5.27 -7.30
C LEU A 61 -15.77 -6.29 -7.22
N SER A 62 -15.48 -7.54 -7.58
CA SER A 62 -16.46 -8.63 -7.50
C SER A 62 -17.00 -8.82 -6.08
N ARG A 63 -16.13 -8.67 -5.07
CA ARG A 63 -16.49 -8.81 -3.64
C ARG A 63 -17.17 -7.58 -3.04
N GLY A 64 -17.38 -6.52 -3.82
CA GLY A 64 -18.18 -5.38 -3.41
C GLY A 64 -17.45 -4.04 -3.38
N ALA A 65 -16.16 -3.97 -3.70
CA ALA A 65 -15.47 -2.68 -3.76
C ALA A 65 -16.12 -1.75 -4.79
N ASN A 66 -16.48 -0.53 -4.41
CA ASN A 66 -17.15 0.41 -5.30
C ASN A 66 -16.30 0.88 -6.48
N TRP A 67 -14.99 1.06 -6.28
CA TRP A 67 -14.07 1.57 -7.29
C TRP A 67 -12.70 0.89 -7.24
N ALA A 68 -12.09 0.65 -8.41
CA ALA A 68 -10.71 0.18 -8.47
C ALA A 68 -9.86 0.89 -9.53
N GLU A 69 -8.65 1.27 -9.15
CA GLU A 69 -7.65 1.79 -10.06
C GLU A 69 -6.54 0.76 -10.29
N PHE A 70 -6.12 0.60 -11.54
CA PHE A 70 -5.14 -0.38 -11.98
C PHE A 70 -3.96 0.35 -12.62
N VAL A 71 -2.74 0.11 -12.14
CA VAL A 71 -1.52 0.64 -12.72
C VAL A 71 -0.79 -0.49 -13.43
N GLU A 72 -0.52 -0.30 -14.71
CA GLU A 72 0.18 -1.29 -15.53
C GLU A 72 1.01 -0.57 -16.60
N GLN A 73 2.30 -0.85 -16.67
CA GLN A 73 3.19 -0.17 -17.63
C GLN A 73 3.13 -0.79 -19.02
N ASN A 74 2.92 -2.10 -19.11
CA ASN A 74 2.96 -2.82 -20.37
C ASN A 74 1.64 -2.62 -21.12
N THR A 75 1.73 -2.10 -22.35
CA THR A 75 0.56 -1.81 -23.21
C THR A 75 -0.34 -3.03 -23.42
N ALA A 76 0.24 -4.20 -23.67
CA ALA A 76 -0.52 -5.42 -23.92
C ALA A 76 -1.22 -5.92 -22.63
N ALA A 77 -0.53 -5.84 -21.48
CA ALA A 77 -1.12 -6.19 -20.19
C ALA A 77 -2.25 -5.22 -19.80
N ALA A 78 -2.05 -3.91 -19.97
CA ALA A 78 -3.08 -2.90 -19.74
C ALA A 78 -4.32 -3.13 -20.63
N ALA A 79 -4.13 -3.54 -21.89
CA ALA A 79 -5.23 -3.94 -22.77
C ALA A 79 -5.96 -5.20 -22.26
N VAL A 80 -5.23 -6.17 -21.69
CA VAL A 80 -5.82 -7.34 -21.03
C VAL A 80 -6.65 -6.92 -19.81
N VAL A 81 -6.16 -6.01 -18.96
CA VAL A 81 -6.93 -5.48 -17.82
C VAL A 81 -8.24 -4.88 -18.29
N ARG A 82 -8.21 -4.00 -19.31
CA ARG A 82 -9.43 -3.39 -19.87
C ARG A 82 -10.39 -4.43 -20.45
N ALA A 83 -9.88 -5.43 -21.16
CA ALA A 83 -10.70 -6.50 -21.71
C ALA A 83 -11.35 -7.36 -20.61
N ASN A 84 -10.62 -7.63 -19.52
CA ASN A 84 -11.15 -8.36 -18.37
C ASN A 84 -12.21 -7.55 -17.62
N LEU A 85 -11.99 -6.25 -17.41
CA LEU A 85 -12.98 -5.35 -16.82
C LEU A 85 -14.28 -5.28 -17.63
N ASN A 86 -14.17 -5.21 -18.96
CA ASN A 86 -15.34 -5.28 -19.85
C ASN A 86 -16.05 -6.65 -19.73
N HIS A 87 -15.28 -7.74 -19.72
CA HIS A 87 -15.82 -9.09 -19.62
C HIS A 87 -16.59 -9.29 -18.30
N THR A 88 -16.09 -8.74 -17.19
CA THR A 88 -16.74 -8.81 -15.87
C THR A 88 -17.74 -7.68 -15.61
N LYS A 89 -18.01 -6.82 -16.60
CA LYS A 89 -18.93 -5.67 -16.50
C LYS A 89 -18.56 -4.64 -15.41
N PHE A 90 -17.28 -4.49 -15.10
CA PHE A 90 -16.79 -3.54 -14.10
C PHE A 90 -16.07 -2.32 -14.70
N ALA A 91 -16.10 -2.15 -16.02
CA ALA A 91 -15.42 -1.05 -16.70
C ALA A 91 -15.83 0.34 -16.18
N ASP A 92 -17.11 0.52 -15.82
CA ASP A 92 -17.64 1.80 -15.33
C ASP A 92 -17.26 2.09 -13.87
N ARG A 93 -16.70 1.10 -13.16
CA ARG A 93 -16.24 1.17 -11.76
C ARG A 93 -14.71 1.08 -11.65
N ALA A 94 -14.01 1.32 -12.76
CA ALA A 94 -12.58 1.12 -12.82
C ALA A 94 -11.85 2.14 -13.68
N ARG A 95 -10.57 2.36 -13.36
CA ARG A 95 -9.66 3.14 -14.20
C ARG A 95 -8.32 2.42 -14.37
N VAL A 96 -7.89 2.26 -15.62
CA VAL A 96 -6.57 1.70 -15.96
C VAL A 96 -5.61 2.82 -16.35
N HIS A 97 -4.51 2.93 -15.62
CA HIS A 97 -3.41 3.85 -15.84
C HIS A 97 -2.26 3.11 -16.52
N GLN A 98 -2.04 3.42 -17.79
CA GLN A 98 -0.94 2.81 -18.54
C GLN A 98 0.37 3.56 -18.28
N ARG A 99 1.04 3.28 -17.16
CA ARG A 99 2.31 3.91 -16.75
C ARG A 99 3.04 3.07 -15.71
N THR A 100 4.30 3.43 -15.44
CA THR A 100 5.09 2.78 -14.39
C THR A 100 4.53 3.10 -13.00
N VAL A 101 4.71 2.17 -12.05
CA VAL A 101 4.35 2.38 -10.64
C VAL A 101 5.03 3.61 -10.07
N GLN A 102 6.32 3.75 -10.34
CA GLN A 102 7.09 4.92 -9.92
C GLN A 102 6.47 6.21 -10.46
N GLY A 103 6.21 6.29 -11.77
CA GLY A 103 5.60 7.47 -12.37
C GLY A 103 4.16 7.71 -11.91
N PHE A 104 3.43 6.69 -11.47
CA PHE A 104 2.13 6.86 -10.82
C PHE A 104 2.27 7.47 -9.43
N LEU A 105 3.15 6.91 -8.59
CA LEU A 105 3.37 7.33 -7.21
C LEU A 105 4.06 8.70 -7.09
N ASP A 106 4.95 9.05 -8.01
CA ASP A 106 5.64 10.36 -8.05
C ASP A 106 4.66 11.53 -8.25
N ASN A 107 3.52 11.26 -8.89
CA ASN A 107 2.47 12.26 -9.10
C ASN A 107 1.36 12.18 -8.05
N ALA A 108 1.51 11.37 -7.00
CA ALA A 108 0.45 11.11 -6.02
C ALA A 108 -0.08 12.38 -5.34
N GLU A 109 0.78 13.35 -5.01
CA GLU A 109 0.39 14.60 -4.36
C GLU A 109 -0.49 15.51 -5.23
N GLN A 110 -0.33 15.42 -6.56
CA GLN A 110 -1.09 16.23 -7.51
C GLN A 110 -2.43 15.60 -7.88
N ARG A 111 -2.69 14.36 -7.41
CA ARG A 111 -3.89 13.63 -7.75
C ARG A 111 -5.05 14.06 -6.84
N PRO A 112 -6.14 14.60 -7.40
CA PRO A 112 -7.35 14.79 -6.62
C PRO A 112 -7.96 13.43 -6.28
N GLY A 113 -8.47 13.29 -5.07
CA GLY A 113 -9.23 12.12 -4.65
C GLY A 113 -8.92 11.68 -3.23
N GLU A 114 -9.81 10.85 -2.71
CA GLU A 114 -9.63 10.22 -1.40
C GLU A 114 -8.56 9.12 -1.47
N PRO A 115 -7.86 8.87 -0.35
CA PRO A 115 -6.99 7.71 -0.18
C PRO A 115 -7.71 6.39 -0.53
N PHE A 116 -6.94 5.33 -0.73
CA PHE A 116 -7.48 4.00 -0.98
C PHE A 116 -7.64 3.21 0.32
N ASP A 117 -8.67 2.37 0.42
CA ASP A 117 -8.86 1.48 1.56
C ASP A 117 -7.96 0.25 1.45
N LEU A 118 -7.70 -0.19 0.22
CA LEU A 118 -6.81 -1.31 -0.07
C LEU A 118 -5.83 -0.95 -1.19
N VAL A 119 -4.53 -1.05 -0.90
CA VAL A 119 -3.47 -0.93 -1.91
C VAL A 119 -2.80 -2.28 -2.09
N ILE A 120 -2.78 -2.79 -3.31
CA ILE A 120 -2.19 -4.08 -3.68
C ILE A 120 -0.93 -3.84 -4.49
N LEU A 121 0.13 -4.55 -4.11
CA LEU A 121 1.36 -4.67 -4.85
C LEU A 121 1.58 -6.15 -5.12
N ASP A 122 1.66 -6.59 -6.37
CA ASP A 122 2.06 -7.95 -6.73
C ASP A 122 3.13 -7.90 -7.83
N PRO A 123 4.30 -7.29 -7.54
CA PRO A 123 5.37 -7.17 -8.52
C PRO A 123 5.93 -8.57 -8.88
N PRO A 124 6.67 -8.67 -9.99
CA PRO A 124 7.40 -9.89 -10.32
C PRO A 124 8.24 -10.38 -9.14
N TYR A 125 8.29 -11.71 -8.94
CA TYR A 125 9.04 -12.32 -7.84
C TYR A 125 10.50 -11.87 -7.86
N ALA A 126 11.00 -11.37 -6.73
CA ALA A 126 12.34 -10.82 -6.56
C ALA A 126 12.62 -9.47 -7.25
N ASP A 127 11.57 -8.69 -7.55
CA ASP A 127 11.74 -7.29 -7.95
C ASP A 127 12.48 -6.50 -6.84
N PRO A 128 13.67 -5.93 -7.11
CA PRO A 128 14.41 -5.13 -6.13
C PRO A 128 13.65 -3.86 -5.69
N MET A 129 12.60 -3.46 -6.42
CA MET A 129 11.77 -2.31 -6.11
C MET A 129 10.74 -2.57 -5.01
N ILE A 130 10.51 -3.81 -4.57
CA ILE A 130 9.51 -4.13 -3.52
C ILE A 130 9.66 -3.22 -2.29
N VAL A 131 10.85 -3.18 -1.69
CA VAL A 131 11.09 -2.40 -0.46
C VAL A 131 11.07 -0.89 -0.72
N PRO A 132 11.76 -0.35 -1.76
CA PRO A 132 11.62 1.05 -2.16
C PRO A 132 10.17 1.50 -2.38
N THR A 133 9.38 0.70 -3.11
CA THR A 133 7.98 1.02 -3.41
C THR A 133 7.12 1.00 -2.15
N LEU A 134 7.31 0.04 -1.23
CA LEU A 134 6.63 0.06 0.08
C LEU A 134 6.94 1.35 0.85
N HIS A 135 8.19 1.79 0.88
CA HIS A 135 8.54 3.06 1.52
C HIS A 135 7.88 4.26 0.84
N GLN A 136 7.78 4.27 -0.49
CA GLN A 136 7.09 5.34 -1.21
C GLN A 136 5.59 5.35 -0.92
N VAL A 137 4.94 4.19 -0.96
CA VAL A 137 3.53 4.03 -0.57
C VAL A 137 3.31 4.53 0.86
N SER A 138 4.21 4.19 1.80
CA SER A 138 4.10 4.63 3.20
C SER A 138 4.09 6.16 3.40
N ARG A 139 4.67 6.91 2.45
CA ARG A 139 4.75 8.39 2.49
C ARG A 139 3.69 9.04 1.61
N SER A 140 3.02 8.25 0.77
CA SER A 140 2.09 8.74 -0.22
C SER A 140 0.79 9.22 0.43
N PRO A 141 0.15 10.29 -0.11
CA PRO A 141 -1.21 10.67 0.30
C PRO A 141 -2.27 9.65 -0.13
N LEU A 142 -1.89 8.64 -0.93
CA LEU A 142 -2.79 7.57 -1.36
C LEU A 142 -3.16 6.59 -0.23
N VAL A 143 -2.48 6.67 0.93
CA VAL A 143 -2.73 5.81 2.09
C VAL A 143 -2.96 6.62 3.37
N GLN A 144 -3.93 6.20 4.17
CA GLN A 144 -4.33 6.78 5.46
C GLN A 144 -4.37 5.71 6.56
N SER A 145 -4.69 6.08 7.80
CA SER A 145 -4.64 5.18 8.96
C SER A 145 -5.53 3.92 8.86
N ALA A 146 -6.58 3.96 8.02
CA ALA A 146 -7.46 2.82 7.76
C ALA A 146 -7.08 2.01 6.50
N THR A 147 -6.05 2.43 5.77
CA THR A 147 -5.62 1.77 4.54
C THR A 147 -4.87 0.48 4.87
N VAL A 148 -5.30 -0.62 4.26
CA VAL A 148 -4.57 -1.89 4.27
C VAL A 148 -3.69 -1.97 3.03
N VAL A 149 -2.43 -2.36 3.21
CA VAL A 149 -1.48 -2.56 2.10
C VAL A 149 -1.12 -4.04 1.99
N VAL A 150 -1.24 -4.59 0.80
CA VAL A 150 -0.89 -5.99 0.49
C VAL A 150 0.29 -6.01 -0.45
N ILE A 151 1.26 -6.88 -0.16
CA ILE A 151 2.38 -7.16 -1.05
C ILE A 151 2.48 -8.66 -1.32
N GLY A 152 2.42 -9.06 -2.59
CA GLY A 152 2.83 -10.39 -3.06
C GLY A 152 4.35 -10.45 -3.21
N HIS A 153 4.95 -11.54 -2.76
CA HIS A 153 6.40 -11.72 -2.84
C HIS A 153 6.80 -13.20 -2.84
N SER A 154 8.07 -13.46 -3.14
CA SER A 154 8.68 -14.78 -2.95
C SER A 154 9.15 -14.93 -1.50
N PRO A 155 9.14 -16.14 -0.92
CA PRO A 155 9.72 -16.39 0.41
C PRO A 155 11.23 -16.08 0.47
N ARG A 156 11.90 -15.96 -0.68
CA ARG A 156 13.32 -15.59 -0.77
C ARG A 156 13.57 -14.08 -0.68
N VAL A 157 12.52 -13.26 -0.74
CA VAL A 157 12.62 -11.80 -0.60
C VAL A 157 12.38 -11.43 0.85
N ASN A 158 13.34 -10.72 1.44
CA ASN A 158 13.18 -10.17 2.79
C ASN A 158 12.34 -8.89 2.73
N VAL A 159 11.04 -9.01 2.96
CA VAL A 159 10.13 -7.87 3.08
C VAL A 159 10.09 -7.44 4.56
N PRO A 160 10.40 -6.17 4.89
CA PRO A 160 10.58 -5.75 6.27
C PRO A 160 9.26 -5.76 7.05
N ASP A 161 9.32 -6.06 8.35
CA ASP A 161 8.15 -5.93 9.25
C ASP A 161 7.64 -4.49 9.35
N LYS A 162 8.52 -3.51 9.12
CA LYS A 162 8.19 -2.09 9.14
C LYS A 162 8.79 -1.36 7.95
N ALA A 163 7.97 -0.64 7.20
CA ALA A 163 8.39 0.27 6.12
C ALA A 163 7.74 1.64 6.31
N GLY A 164 8.42 2.55 6.99
CA GLY A 164 7.85 3.86 7.35
C GLY A 164 6.64 3.70 8.27
N ARG A 165 5.47 4.15 7.79
CA ARG A 165 4.17 4.00 8.45
C ARG A 165 3.52 2.63 8.24
N LEU A 166 4.10 1.74 7.44
CA LEU A 166 3.55 0.41 7.22
C LEU A 166 4.09 -0.55 8.28
N LEU A 167 3.19 -1.23 9.00
CA LEU A 167 3.53 -2.28 9.96
C LEU A 167 2.89 -3.60 9.53
N ARG A 168 3.69 -4.66 9.41
CA ARG A 168 3.22 -5.97 8.95
C ARG A 168 2.30 -6.60 9.99
N LEU A 169 1.07 -6.90 9.60
CA LEU A 169 0.07 -7.59 10.42
C LEU A 169 0.15 -9.11 10.27
N ARG A 170 0.27 -9.58 9.02
CA ARG A 170 0.19 -10.99 8.67
C ARG A 170 1.11 -11.29 7.49
N GLU A 171 1.62 -12.51 7.48
CA GLU A 171 2.26 -13.11 6.32
C GLU A 171 1.70 -14.53 6.11
N ARG A 172 1.51 -14.91 4.86
CA ARG A 172 1.17 -16.29 4.48
C ARG A 172 1.92 -16.69 3.23
N CYS A 173 2.42 -17.92 3.24
CA CYS A 173 3.15 -18.51 2.12
C CYS A 173 2.53 -19.85 1.71
N HIS A 174 2.56 -20.15 0.42
CA HIS A 174 2.26 -21.45 -0.15
C HIS A 174 3.23 -21.77 -1.28
N GLY A 175 4.17 -22.69 -1.03
CA GLY A 175 5.28 -22.93 -1.96
C GLY A 175 6.12 -21.67 -2.13
N ASP A 176 6.42 -21.31 -3.39
CA ASP A 176 7.21 -20.12 -3.74
C ASP A 176 6.41 -18.80 -3.78
N SER A 177 5.15 -18.78 -3.32
CA SER A 177 4.29 -17.60 -3.36
C SER A 177 3.85 -17.20 -1.96
N CYS A 178 4.17 -15.97 -1.55
CA CYS A 178 3.75 -15.37 -0.30
C CYS A 178 2.95 -14.10 -0.54
N PHE A 179 2.16 -13.72 0.45
CA PHE A 179 1.68 -12.35 0.60
C PHE A 179 1.86 -11.88 2.04
N SER A 180 2.16 -10.60 2.18
CA SER A 180 2.18 -9.89 3.46
C SER A 180 1.10 -8.80 3.45
N ILE A 181 0.42 -8.64 4.59
CA ILE A 181 -0.59 -7.61 4.83
C ILE A 181 -0.02 -6.63 5.86
N TYR A 182 -0.12 -5.34 5.56
CA TYR A 182 0.35 -4.24 6.38
C TYR A 182 -0.80 -3.33 6.76
N ASP A 183 -0.72 -2.82 7.98
CA ASP A 183 -1.51 -1.69 8.44
C ASP A 183 -0.75 -0.39 8.23
N VAL A 184 -1.46 0.72 8.07
CA VAL A 184 -0.86 2.05 8.01
C VAL A 184 -1.04 2.71 9.38
N ILE A 185 0.03 2.75 10.16
CA ILE A 185 0.00 3.38 11.48
C ILE A 185 0.18 4.90 11.36
N GLU A 186 -0.48 5.64 12.24
CA GLU A 186 -0.17 7.06 12.41
C GLU A 186 1.25 7.21 12.95
N THR A 187 2.02 8.08 12.32
CA THR A 187 3.21 8.59 12.96
C THR A 187 2.72 9.55 14.05
N THR A 188 2.58 9.08 15.29
CA THR A 188 2.61 10.02 16.41
C THR A 188 3.96 10.73 16.32
N LEU A 189 3.96 11.99 15.86
CA LEU A 189 5.06 12.90 16.17
C LEU A 189 5.28 12.79 17.67
N PRO A 190 6.51 12.67 18.18
CA PRO A 190 6.73 12.88 19.60
C PRO A 190 6.13 14.25 19.90
N VAL A 191 5.10 14.27 20.73
CA VAL A 191 4.59 15.50 21.31
C VAL A 191 5.83 16.16 21.89
N ARG A 192 6.25 17.29 21.30
CA ARG A 192 7.19 18.16 22.00
C ARG A 192 6.44 18.53 23.26
N ILE A 193 6.82 17.91 24.38
CA ILE A 193 6.48 18.44 25.68
C ILE A 193 7.13 19.82 25.65
N ALA A 194 6.31 20.84 25.40
CA ALA A 194 6.73 22.20 25.61
C ALA A 194 7.08 22.25 27.10
N ASP A 195 8.37 22.36 27.39
CA ASP A 195 8.87 22.64 28.73
C ASP A 195 8.13 23.88 29.24
N ARG A 196 7.09 23.65 30.05
CA ARG A 196 6.52 24.68 30.90
C ARG A 196 7.46 24.88 32.07
N HIS A 197 8.66 25.38 31.79
CA HIS A 197 9.52 26.02 32.79
C HIS A 197 9.91 27.40 32.25
N GLY A 198 8.90 28.26 32.19
CA GLY A 198 9.13 29.69 32.30
C GLY A 198 9.62 29.99 33.71
N ALA A 199 10.94 30.14 33.85
CA ALA A 199 11.55 30.87 34.95
C ALA A 199 12.91 31.39 34.47
N GLU A 200 12.86 32.54 33.80
CA GLU A 200 14.01 33.41 33.63
C GLU A 200 14.59 33.72 35.02
N ARG A 201 15.82 33.27 35.29
CA ARG A 201 16.67 33.94 36.28
C ARG A 201 17.77 34.66 35.52
N ARG A 202 17.60 35.98 35.44
CA ARG A 202 18.65 36.94 35.12
C ARG A 202 19.81 36.74 36.09
N VAL A 203 20.98 36.39 35.58
CA VAL A 203 22.24 36.61 36.30
C VAL A 203 22.70 38.01 35.94
N ALA A 204 22.35 38.98 36.78
CA ALA A 204 22.96 40.30 36.75
C ALA A 204 24.30 40.18 37.48
N ALA A 205 25.38 40.46 36.76
CA ALA A 205 26.62 40.89 37.35
C ALA A 205 26.44 42.34 37.81
N ASP A 206 26.77 42.65 39.06
CA ASP A 206 27.55 43.85 39.35
C ASP A 206 28.22 43.78 40.72
N ARG A 207 29.45 44.30 40.69
CA ARG A 207 30.44 44.38 41.76
C ARG A 207 29.99 45.38 42.83
N GLU A 208 30.38 45.16 44.08
CA GLU A 208 30.88 46.27 44.90
C GLU A 208 31.82 45.78 46.02
N VAL A 209 32.92 46.52 46.11
CA VAL A 209 34.02 46.48 47.06
C VAL A 209 33.73 47.54 48.12
N SER A 210 33.91 47.24 49.41
CA SER A 210 34.62 48.13 50.37
C SER A 210 34.44 47.66 51.82
N GLY A 211 35.49 47.76 52.64
CA GLY A 211 35.39 47.80 54.10
C GLY A 211 36.51 47.03 54.80
N ASP A 212 37.45 47.77 55.39
CA ASP A 212 38.76 47.36 55.93
C ASP A 212 38.69 47.15 57.49
N PRO A 213 39.80 47.12 58.28
CA PRO A 213 40.32 46.07 59.19
C PRO A 213 39.97 46.38 60.70
N PRO A 214 40.65 45.93 61.82
CA PRO A 214 41.94 45.26 62.13
C PRO A 214 41.77 43.90 62.92
N ALA A 215 42.77 43.11 63.34
CA ALA A 215 44.14 43.31 63.83
C ALA A 215 45.04 42.09 63.55
#